data_AF-A0A7C1JBW2-F1
#
_entry.id   AF-A0A7C1JBW2-F1
#
_cell.length_a   1.000
_cell.length_b   1.000
_cell.length_c   1.000
_cell.angle_alpha   90.00
_cell.angle_beta   90.00
_cell.angle_gamma   90.00
#
_symmetry.space_group_name_H-M   'P 1'
#
loop_
_entity.id
_entity.type
_entity.pdbx_description
1 polymer ?
#
loop_
_entity_poly.entity_id
_entity_poly.type
_entity_poly.pdbx_seq_one_letter_code
_entity_poly.pdbx_strand_id
1 'polypeptide(L)' 'MAVEVLLKAKREEILRVCAKYGAHNVRVFGSVARGPADEQSDIDLIVDFEPGRSLLDHAGLWIDWSS' A
#
# COMPACT_ATOMS: atom_id res chain seq x y z
N MET A 1 -17.53 -3.16 0.46
CA MET A 1 -18.12 -2.34 -0.62
C MET A 1 -17.51 -0.94 -0.67
N ALA A 2 -17.57 -0.13 0.38
CA ALA A 2 -17.00 1.23 0.39
C ALA A 2 -15.45 1.26 0.27
N VAL A 3 -14.75 0.43 1.05
CA VAL A 3 -13.26 0.37 1.05
C VAL A 3 -12.68 0.01 -0.31
N GLU A 4 -13.30 -0.92 -1.05
CA GLU A 4 -12.82 -1.33 -2.36
C GLU A 4 -12.92 -0.20 -3.40
N VAL A 5 -13.99 0.60 -3.33
CA VAL A 5 -14.17 1.77 -4.19
C VAL A 5 -13.11 2.83 -3.87
N LEU A 6 -12.85 3.08 -2.58
CA LEU A 6 -11.80 4.00 -2.13
C LEU A 6 -10.42 3.54 -2.59
N LEU A 7 -10.11 2.25 -2.44
CA LEU A 7 -8.86 1.64 -2.91
C LEU A 7 -8.68 1.78 -4.42
N LYS A 8 -9.74 1.57 -5.21
CA LYS A 8 -9.70 1.77 -6.66
C LYS A 8 -9.45 3.24 -7.02
N ALA A 9 -10.09 4.17 -6.32
CA ALA A 9 -9.91 5.60 -6.53
C ALA A 9 -8.49 6.08 -6.16
N LYS A 10 -7.93 5.52 -5.09
CA LYS A 10 -6.57 5.86 -4.61
C LYS A 10 -5.47 5.07 -5.30
N ARG A 11 -5.79 4.00 -6.03
CA ARG A 11 -4.84 3.02 -6.60
C ARG A 11 -3.63 3.66 -7.27
N GLU A 12 -3.86 4.65 -8.13
CA GLU A 12 -2.75 5.30 -8.85
C GLU A 12 -1.81 6.06 -7.92
N GLU A 13 -2.35 6.71 -6.89
CA GLU A 13 -1.57 7.40 -5.86
C GLU A 13 -0.72 6.40 -5.07
N ILE A 14 -1.31 5.27 -4.65
CA ILE A 14 -0.60 4.16 -3.98
C ILE A 14 0.58 3.72 -4.82
N LEU A 15 0.33 3.41 -6.09
CA LEU A 15 1.37 2.91 -7.00
C LEU A 15 2.45 3.95 -7.26
N ARG A 16 2.10 5.24 -7.35
CA ARG A 16 3.08 6.33 -7.50
C ARG A 16 3.97 6.45 -6.26
N VAL A 17 3.40 6.39 -5.06
CA VAL A 17 4.16 6.42 -3.81
C VAL A 17 5.05 5.19 -3.69
N CYS A 18 4.54 3.98 -3.94
CA CYS A 18 5.37 2.77 -3.94
C CYS A 18 6.54 2.87 -4.94
N ALA A 19 6.28 3.31 -6.17
CA ALA A 19 7.31 3.45 -7.20
C ALA A 19 8.40 4.46 -6.81
N LYS A 20 8.06 5.56 -6.12
CA LYS A 20 9.01 6.56 -5.62
C LYS A 20 10.07 5.94 -4.70
N TYR A 21 9.71 4.91 -3.94
CA TYR A 21 10.61 4.21 -3.01
C TYR A 21 11.17 2.88 -3.58
N GLY A 22 10.99 2.62 -4.88
CA GLY A 22 11.44 1.37 -5.50
C GLY A 22 10.64 0.13 -5.09
N ALA A 23 9.43 0.32 -4.56
CA ALA A 23 8.49 -0.76 -4.27
C ALA A 23 7.62 -1.07 -5.50
N HIS A 24 7.53 -2.35 -5.84
CA HIS A 24 6.76 -2.88 -6.96
C HIS A 24 5.98 -4.14 -6.53
N ASN A 25 5.23 -4.74 -7.45
CA ASN A 25 4.36 -5.89 -7.17
C ASN A 25 3.41 -5.68 -5.97
N VAL A 26 2.80 -4.49 -5.92
CA VAL A 26 1.95 -4.05 -4.81
C VAL A 26 0.68 -4.88 -4.76
N ARG A 27 0.45 -5.55 -3.64
CA ARG A 27 -0.70 -6.42 -3.39
C ARG A 27 -1.36 -6.06 -2.07
N VAL A 28 -2.69 -6.04 -2.06
CA VAL A 28 -3.48 -5.84 -0.83
C VAL A 28 -3.59 -7.18 -0.10
N PHE A 29 -3.34 -7.16 1.20
CA PHE A 29 -3.49 -8.30 2.10
C PHE A 29 -4.41 -7.93 3.27
N GLY A 30 -4.70 -8.88 4.16
CA GLY A 30 -5.44 -8.59 5.40
C GLY A 30 -6.97 -8.76 5.29
N SER A 31 -7.69 -8.12 6.21
CA SER A 31 -9.16 -8.20 6.37
C SER A 31 -9.91 -7.65 5.15
N VAL A 32 -9.32 -6.70 4.42
CA VAL A 32 -9.83 -6.14 3.17
C VAL A 32 -9.98 -7.19 2.06
N ALA A 33 -9.11 -8.21 2.05
CA ALA A 33 -9.22 -9.33 1.12
C ALA A 33 -10.26 -10.39 1.55
N ARG A 34 -10.75 -10.35 2.80
CA ARG A 34 -11.55 -11.43 3.42
C ARG A 34 -13.00 -11.06 3.78
N GLY A 35 -13.43 -9.81 3.66
CA GLY A 35 -14.85 -9.49 3.51
C GLY A 35 -15.59 -8.76 4.63
N PRO A 36 -14.98 -8.32 5.74
CA PRO A 36 -15.57 -7.26 6.56
C PRO A 36 -14.54 -6.15 6.80
N ALA A 37 -14.04 -5.53 5.73
CA ALA A 37 -13.33 -4.26 5.88
C ALA A 37 -14.35 -3.12 5.86
N ASP A 38 -14.41 -2.42 6.98
CA ASP A 38 -15.11 -1.16 7.15
C ASP A 38 -14.17 0.03 6.85
N GLU A 39 -14.72 1.24 6.83
CA GLU A 39 -13.96 2.46 6.49
C GLU A 39 -12.85 2.81 7.50
N GLN A 40 -12.78 2.09 8.61
CA GLN A 40 -11.75 2.24 9.65
C GLN A 40 -10.71 1.11 9.63
N SER A 41 -10.87 0.14 8.73
CA SER A 41 -9.98 -1.01 8.65
C SER A 41 -8.64 -0.62 8.05
N ASP A 42 -7.56 -1.02 8.73
CA ASP A 42 -6.19 -0.91 8.22
C ASP A 42 -6.04 -1.66 6.88
N ILE A 43 -5.29 -1.06 5.95
CA ILE A 43 -5.00 -1.65 4.64
C ILE A 43 -3.55 -2.13 4.65
N ASP A 44 -3.38 -3.44 4.72
CA ASP A 44 -2.07 -4.06 4.62
C ASP A 44 -1.63 -4.19 3.17
N LEU A 45 -0.43 -3.71 2.85
CA LEU A 45 0.20 -3.87 1.54
C LEU A 45 1.42 -4.78 1.65
N ILE A 46 1.54 -5.69 0.69
CA ILE A 46 2.75 -6.46 0.44
C ILE A 46 3.38 -5.93 -0.85
N VAL A 47 4.67 -5.62 -0.79
CA VAL A 47 5.44 -5.09 -1.91
C VAL A 47 6.77 -5.81 -2.02
N ASP A 48 7.31 -5.89 -3.22
CA ASP A 48 8.68 -6.29 -3.49
C ASP A 48 9.52 -5.02 -3.66
N PHE A 49 10.67 -4.94 -2.99
CA PHE A 49 11.60 -3.82 -3.18
C PHE A 49 12.63 -4.15 -4.25
N GLU A 50 13.02 -3.13 -5.02
CA GLU A 50 14.18 -3.23 -5.90
C GLU A 50 15.45 -3.62 -5.11
N PRO A 51 16.38 -4.36 -5.73
CA PRO A 51 17.69 -4.63 -5.14
C PRO A 51 18.42 -3.33 -4.78
N GLY A 52 19.05 -3.31 -3.60
CA GLY A 52 19.85 -2.16 -3.15
C GLY A 52 19.06 -1.05 -2.44
N ARG A 53 17.74 -1.22 -2.23
CA ARG A 53 16.96 -0.34 -1.36
C ARG A 53 17.35 -0.54 0.11
N SER A 54 17.44 0.56 0.83
CA SER A 54 17.84 0.60 2.22
C SER A 54 16.62 0.53 3.15
N LEU A 55 16.87 0.24 4.43
CA LEU A 55 15.83 0.36 5.47
C LEU A 55 15.24 1.77 5.55
N LEU A 56 16.00 2.81 5.19
CA LEU A 56 15.48 4.17 5.13
C LEU A 56 14.48 4.37 3.99
N ASP A 57 14.68 3.71 2.85
CA ASP A 57 13.72 3.72 1.75
C ASP A 57 12.42 3.00 2.17
N HIS A 58 12.55 1.89 2.90
CA HIS A 58 11.41 1.14 3.41
C HIS A 58 10.62 1.96 4.44
N ALA A 59 11.32 2.62 5.37
CA ALA A 59 10.69 3.50 6.36
C ALA A 59 10.08 4.74 5.71
N GLY A 60 10.74 5.31 4.70
CA GLY A 60 10.22 6.42 3.91
C GLY A 60 8.91 6.09 3.22
N LEU A 61 8.81 4.90 2.62
CA LEU A 61 7.55 4.40 2.07
C LEU A 61 6.46 4.31 3.13
N TRP A 62 6.77 3.73 4.30
CA TRP A 62 5.79 3.55 5.37
C TRP A 62 5.21 4.90 5.84
N ILE A 63 6.09 5.90 6.06
CA ILE A 63 5.68 7.24 6.50
C ILE A 63 4.85 7.97 5.42
N ASP A 64 5.30 7.97 4.17
CA ASP A 64 4.64 8.70 3.07
C ASP A 64 3.29 8.07 2.68
N TRP A 65 3.16 6.75 2.86
CA TRP A 65 1.91 6.02 2.60
C TRP A 65 0.89 6.12 3.75
N SER A 66 1.34 6.24 5.00
CA SER A 66 0.46 6.32 6.18
C SER A 66 -0.03 7.74 6.51
N SER A 67 0.45 8.76 5.79
CA SER A 67 0.15 10.17 6.03
C SER A 67 -1.11 10.63 5.27
#